data_AF-A0A328U3V6-F1
#
_entry.id   AF-A0A328U3V6-F1
#
_cell.length_a   1.000
_cell.length_b   1.000
_cell.length_c   1.000
_cell.angle_alpha   90.00
_cell.angle_beta   90.00
_cell.angle_gamma   90.00
#
_symmetry.space_group_name_H-M   'P 1'
#
loop_
_entity.id
_entity.type
_entity.pdbx_description
1 polymer ?
#
loop_
_entity_poly.entity_id
_entity_poly.type
_entity_poly.pdbx_seq_one_letter_code
_entity_poly.pdbx_strand_id
1 'polypeptide(L)'
;MKKIFRISLLTIVMILAVLFIYDYFTVSKKEARQIAERYIASESFKWKVGSISREREAWVVYLSPLESANEITWLIINNRTGSIQKITQPMKE
;
A
#
# COMPACT_ATOMS: atom_id res chain seq x y z
N MET A 1 -16.76 -13.29 -40.74
CA MET A 1 -16.33 -13.76 -39.40
C MET A 1 -14.94 -13.28 -38.97
N LYS A 2 -13.89 -13.29 -39.81
CA LYS A 2 -12.51 -12.88 -39.41
C LYS A 2 -12.37 -11.44 -38.86
N LYS A 3 -13.14 -10.47 -39.37
CA LYS A 3 -13.07 -9.06 -38.92
C LYS A 3 -13.61 -8.86 -37.49
N ILE A 4 -14.70 -9.54 -37.15
CA ILE A 4 -15.35 -9.43 -35.82
C ILE A 4 -14.43 -10.05 -34.74
N PHE A 5 -13.82 -11.20 -35.05
CA PHE A 5 -12.89 -11.87 -34.14
C PHE A 5 -11.64 -11.03 -33.81
N ARG A 6 -11.11 -10.27 -34.79
CA ARG A 6 -9.98 -9.35 -34.57
C ARG A 6 -10.35 -8.16 -33.69
N ILE A 7 -11.56 -7.63 -33.82
CA ILE A 7 -12.04 -6.51 -32.99
C ILE A 7 -12.18 -6.97 -31.54
N SER A 8 -12.80 -8.14 -31.31
CA SER A 8 -12.92 -8.72 -29.97
C SER A 8 -11.56 -8.96 -29.32
N LEU A 9 -10.58 -9.46 -30.08
CA LEU A 9 -9.23 -9.70 -29.58
C LEU A 9 -8.50 -8.40 -29.21
N LEU A 10 -8.61 -7.36 -30.05
CA LEU A 10 -7.99 -6.06 -29.79
C LEU A 10 -8.54 -5.44 -28.49
N THR A 11 -9.85 -5.51 -28.28
CA THR A 11 -10.50 -4.98 -27.07
C THR A 11 -10.03 -5.69 -25.81
N ILE A 12 -9.88 -7.02 -25.85
CA ILE A 12 -9.36 -7.81 -24.72
C ILE A 12 -7.91 -7.41 -24.39
N VAL A 13 -7.06 -7.25 -25.41
CA VAL A 13 -5.66 -6.83 -25.23
C VAL A 13 -5.59 -5.42 -24.62
N MET A 14 -6.45 -4.50 -25.06
CA MET A 14 -6.55 -3.16 -24.49
C MET A 14 -6.95 -3.18 -23.01
N ILE A 15 -7.96 -3.98 -22.64
CA ILE A 15 -8.40 -4.12 -21.24
C ILE A 15 -7.27 -4.68 -20.36
N LEU A 16 -6.59 -5.73 -20.84
CA LEU A 16 -5.45 -6.31 -20.14
C LEU A 16 -4.31 -5.30 -19.98
N ALA A 17 -3.97 -4.55 -21.03
CA ALA A 17 -2.92 -3.53 -20.98
C ALA A 17 -3.22 -2.46 -19.92
N VAL A 18 -4.48 -1.99 -19.83
CA VAL A 18 -4.89 -1.02 -18.80
C VAL A 18 -4.77 -1.61 -17.40
N LEU A 19 -5.15 -2.86 -17.18
CA LEU A 19 -5.01 -3.54 -15.89
C LEU A 19 -3.54 -3.68 -15.48
N PHE A 20 -2.66 -4.09 -16.41
CA PHE A 20 -1.23 -4.23 -16.12
C PHE A 20 -0.55 -2.88 -15.86
N ILE A 21 -0.90 -1.84 -16.61
CA ILE A 21 -0.42 -0.47 -16.37
C ILE A 21 -0.88 0.00 -14.99
N TYR A 22 -2.15 -0.24 -14.64
CA TYR A 22 -2.70 0.14 -13.35
C TYR A 22 -1.94 -0.52 -12.19
N ASP A 23 -1.71 -1.84 -12.26
CA ASP A 23 -0.95 -2.55 -11.22
C ASP A 23 0.52 -2.10 -11.17
N TYR A 24 1.14 -1.83 -12.31
CA TYR A 24 2.54 -1.40 -12.40
C TYR A 24 2.79 -0.02 -11.76
N PHE A 25 1.84 0.91 -11.88
CA PHE A 25 1.94 2.25 -11.28
C PHE A 25 1.42 2.31 -9.83
N THR A 26 1.02 1.18 -9.26
CA THR A 26 0.62 1.12 -7.85
C THR A 26 1.69 0.51 -6.97
N VAL A 27 1.99 1.16 -5.86
CA VAL A 27 2.81 0.64 -4.78
C VAL A 27 2.28 -0.75 -4.42
N SER A 28 3.13 -1.74 -4.56
CA SER A 28 2.86 -3.12 -4.17
C SER A 28 2.88 -3.27 -2.65
N LYS A 29 2.31 -4.37 -2.14
CA LYS A 29 2.37 -4.70 -0.70
C LYS A 29 3.80 -4.75 -0.18
N LYS A 30 4.74 -5.23 -1.00
CA LYS A 30 6.16 -5.33 -0.65
C LYS A 30 6.81 -3.96 -0.57
N GLU A 31 6.52 -3.07 -1.52
CA GLU A 31 7.02 -1.69 -1.51
C GLU A 31 6.44 -0.91 -0.34
N ALA A 32 5.14 -1.05 -0.05
CA ALA A 32 4.53 -0.43 1.12
C ALA A 32 5.21 -0.86 2.43
N ARG A 33 5.57 -2.14 2.55
CA ARG A 33 6.37 -2.64 3.68
C ARG A 33 7.74 -1.96 3.76
N GLN A 34 8.45 -1.90 2.64
CA GLN A 34 9.79 -1.29 2.59
C GLN A 34 9.75 0.21 2.91
N ILE A 35 8.73 0.92 2.43
CA ILE A 35 8.49 2.33 2.74
C ILE A 35 8.27 2.50 4.25
N ALA A 36 7.44 1.65 4.87
CA ALA A 36 7.22 1.68 6.31
C ALA A 36 8.49 1.34 7.12
N GLU A 37 9.26 0.34 6.72
CA GLU A 37 10.52 -0.04 7.37
C GLU A 37 11.53 1.11 7.32
N ARG A 38 11.66 1.79 6.17
CA ARG A 38 12.51 2.99 6.02
C ARG A 38 12.03 4.15 6.89
N TYR A 39 10.73 4.39 6.97
CA TYR A 39 10.16 5.44 7.81
C TYR A 39 10.45 5.21 9.28
N ILE A 40 10.22 3.99 9.79
CA ILE A 40 10.51 3.64 11.19
C ILE A 40 12.01 3.76 11.49
N ALA A 41 12.87 3.33 10.56
CA ALA A 41 14.32 3.49 10.73
C ALA A 41 14.75 4.97 10.86
N SER A 42 13.98 5.91 10.31
CA SER A 42 14.23 7.35 10.42
C SER A 42 13.64 8.02 11.67
N GLU A 43 12.58 7.46 12.28
CA GLU A 43 11.77 8.14 13.31
C GLU A 43 12.06 7.68 14.75
N SER A 44 13.14 6.93 14.99
CA SER A 44 13.48 6.25 16.25
C SER A 44 12.89 4.84 16.35
N PHE A 45 13.71 3.87 16.76
CA PHE A 45 13.44 2.43 16.79
C PHE A 45 12.33 1.98 17.78
N LYS A 46 11.24 2.72 17.96
CA LYS A 46 10.16 2.37 18.92
C LYS A 46 9.15 1.37 18.38
N TRP A 47 9.14 1.15 17.06
CA TRP A 47 8.12 0.35 16.39
C TRP A 47 8.73 -0.72 15.47
N LYS A 48 7.93 -1.74 15.16
CA LYS A 48 8.16 -2.72 14.09
C LYS A 48 6.99 -2.68 13.11
N VAL A 49 7.27 -2.97 11.85
CA VAL A 49 6.20 -3.12 10.84
C VAL A 49 5.39 -4.38 11.14
N GLY A 50 4.12 -4.19 11.51
CA GLY A 50 3.16 -5.22 11.81
C GLY A 50 2.33 -5.62 10.59
N SER A 51 1.01 -5.68 10.78
CA SER A 51 0.06 -6.04 9.73
C SER A 51 -0.03 -4.96 8.65
N ILE A 52 -0.33 -5.39 7.42
CA ILE A 52 -0.47 -4.52 6.26
C ILE A 52 -1.79 -4.88 5.59
N SER A 53 -2.72 -3.93 5.52
CA SER A 53 -3.99 -4.04 4.82
C SER A 53 -4.06 -3.07 3.64
N ARG A 54 -4.83 -3.45 2.61
CA ARG A 54 -5.09 -2.59 1.45
C ARG A 54 -6.41 -1.88 1.64
N GLU A 55 -6.37 -0.56 1.63
CA GLU A 55 -7.55 0.27 1.41
C GLU A 55 -7.50 0.88 0.00
N ARG A 56 -8.67 1.27 -0.55
CA ARG A 56 -8.87 1.62 -1.98
C ARG A 56 -7.65 2.29 -2.64
N GLU A 57 -7.17 3.38 -2.04
CA GLU A 57 -6.07 4.19 -2.57
C GLU A 57 -4.81 4.18 -1.69
N ALA A 58 -4.77 3.36 -0.64
CA ALA A 58 -3.65 3.33 0.29
C ALA A 58 -3.33 1.95 0.87
N TRP A 59 -2.10 1.75 1.30
CA TRP A 59 -1.72 0.68 2.21
C TRP A 59 -1.75 1.21 3.63
N VAL A 60 -2.50 0.54 4.50
CA VAL A 60 -2.49 0.83 5.93
C VAL A 60 -1.56 -0.16 6.59
N VAL A 61 -0.49 0.37 7.19
CA VAL A 61 0.55 -0.41 7.87
C VAL A 61 0.43 -0.16 9.35
N TYR A 62 0.06 -1.20 10.11
CA TYR A 62 0.06 -1.16 11.56
C TYR A 62 1.50 -1.18 12.08
N LEU A 63 1.81 -0.27 13.01
CA LEU A 63 3.08 -0.25 13.71
C LEU A 63 2.93 -0.95 15.07
N SER A 64 3.59 -2.08 15.21
CA SER A 64 3.66 -2.79 16.48
C SER A 64 4.69 -2.11 17.39
N PRO A 65 4.32 -1.64 18.58
CA PRO A 65 5.28 -1.05 19.49
C PRO A 65 6.25 -2.12 20.03
N LEU A 66 7.52 -1.75 20.23
CA LEU A 66 8.54 -2.64 20.80
C LEU A 66 8.45 -2.75 22.33
N GLU A 67 7.99 -1.68 22.97
CA GLU A 67 7.72 -1.60 24.41
C GLU A 67 6.21 -1.43 24.61
N SER A 68 5.72 -1.53 25.86
CA SER A 68 4.31 -1.27 26.18
C SER A 68 3.95 0.19 25.89
N ALA A 69 3.60 0.48 24.64
CA ALA A 69 3.12 1.79 24.23
C ALA A 69 1.62 1.88 24.51
N ASN A 70 1.21 2.91 25.24
CA ASN A 70 -0.20 3.25 25.45
C ASN A 70 -0.82 3.91 24.21
N GLU A 71 -0.27 3.66 23.02
CA GLU A 71 -0.68 4.26 21.76
C GLU A 71 -0.61 3.23 20.63
N ILE A 72 -1.56 3.36 19.70
CA ILE A 72 -1.58 2.61 18.46
C ILE A 72 -1.19 3.56 17.34
N THR A 73 -0.23 3.16 16.51
CA THR A 73 0.21 3.95 15.36
C THR A 73 0.01 3.18 14.06
N TRP A 74 -0.47 3.89 13.04
CA TRP A 74 -0.56 3.40 11.66
C TRP A 74 0.17 4.34 10.71
N LEU A 75 0.70 3.76 9.64
CA LEU A 75 1.16 4.51 8.47
C LEU A 75 0.18 4.26 7.32
N ILE A 76 -0.37 5.33 6.79
CA ILE A 76 -1.15 5.32 5.55
C ILE A 76 -0.20 5.69 4.41
N ILE A 77 0.03 4.75 3.50
CA ILE A 77 0.93 4.91 2.37
C ILE A 77 0.08 4.99 1.11
N ASN A 78 0.11 6.13 0.43
CA ASN A 78 -0.64 6.31 -0.81
C ASN A 78 -0.14 5.36 -1.91
N ASN A 79 -1.06 4.64 -2.55
CA ASN A 79 -0.73 3.62 -3.54
C ASN A 79 -0.14 4.19 -4.83
N ARG A 80 -0.31 5.48 -5.12
CA ARG A 80 0.20 6.12 -6.36
C ARG A 80 1.46 6.92 -6.13
N THR A 81 1.53 7.66 -5.03
CA THR A 81 2.64 8.58 -4.75
C THR A 81 3.67 8.00 -3.79
N GLY A 82 3.33 6.94 -3.04
CA GLY A 82 4.15 6.43 -1.95
C GLY A 82 4.23 7.39 -0.75
N SER A 83 3.46 8.48 -0.74
CA SER A 83 3.46 9.44 0.37
C SER A 83 2.95 8.80 1.65
N ILE A 84 3.57 9.14 2.77
CA ILE A 84 3.29 8.56 4.09
C ILE A 84 2.51 9.57 4.93
N GLN A 85 1.45 9.12 5.57
CA GLN A 85 0.75 9.83 6.63
C GLN A 85 0.74 8.97 7.89
N LYS A 86 1.28 9.51 8.99
CA LYS A 86 1.27 8.86 10.30
C LYS A 86 0.01 9.24 11.07
N ILE A 87 -0.67 8.24 11.63
CA ILE A 87 -1.78 8.43 12.57
C ILE A 87 -1.40 7.72 13.86
N THR A 88 -1.43 8.44 14.97
CA THR A 88 -1.18 7.89 16.31
C THR A 88 -2.41 8.18 17.17
N GLN A 89 -2.96 7.13 17.79
CA GLN A 89 -4.11 7.22 18.66
C GLN A 89 -3.76 6.66 20.05
N PRO A 90 -4.03 7.39 21.14
CA PRO A 90 -3.88 6.85 22.48
C PRO A 90 -4.89 5.72 22.72
N MET A 91 -4.44 4.63 23.33
CA MET A 91 -5.36 3.63 23.88
C MET A 91 -6.07 4.28 25.07
N LYS A 92 -7.40 4.42 25.00
CA LYS A 92 -8.18 4.88 26.15
C LYS A 92 -7.94 3.92 27.31
N GLU A 93 -7.54 4.46 28.46
CA GLU A 93 -7.61 3.80 29.76
C GLU A 93 -9.08 3.55 30.17
#